data_AF-A0AAU2R7X3-F1
#
_entry.id   AF-A0AAU2R7X3-F1
#
_cell.length_a   1.000
_cell.length_b   1.000
_cell.length_c   1.000
_cell.angle_alpha   90.00
_cell.angle_beta   90.00
_cell.angle_gamma   90.00
#
_symmetry.space_group_name_H-M   'P 1'
#
loop_
_entity.id
_entity.type
_entity.pdbx_description
1 polymer ?
#
loop_
_entity_poly.entity_id
_entity_poly.type
_entity_poly.pdbx_seq_one_letter_code
_entity_poly.pdbx_strand_id
1 'polypeptide(L)'
;MRVAPYGKNRLLVSYETLKNAKCASGTCTGTFSGTHFRLVDWSGKLQGADKVVKARISGDIAVLKDGTLTWAYAPVTPSYTTALNGASPTTKTLKIARLKP
;
A
#
# COMPACT_ATOMS: atom_id res chain seq x y z
N MET A 1 -3.25 4.99 2.06
CA MET A 1 -4.03 3.74 2.22
C MET A 1 -4.79 3.46 0.91
N ARG A 2 -4.99 2.19 0.55
CA ARG A 2 -5.85 1.76 -0.58
C ARG A 2 -6.72 0.60 -0.13
N VAL A 3 -7.86 0.43 -0.79
CA VAL A 3 -8.79 -0.68 -0.59
C VAL A 3 -9.23 -1.19 -1.95
N ALA A 4 -9.28 -2.51 -2.12
CA ALA A 4 -9.79 -3.14 -3.33
C ALA A 4 -10.56 -4.43 -3.01
N PRO A 5 -11.59 -4.79 -3.80
CA PRO A 5 -12.24 -6.09 -3.71
C PRO A 5 -11.24 -7.25 -3.87
N TYR A 6 -11.36 -8.29 -3.05
CA TYR A 6 -10.51 -9.48 -3.08
C TYR A 6 -11.38 -10.76 -3.09
N GLY A 7 -11.63 -11.28 -4.29
CA GLY A 7 -12.61 -12.36 -4.48
C GLY A 7 -14.03 -11.88 -4.14
N LYS A 8 -14.90 -12.79 -3.67
CA LYS A 8 -16.33 -12.50 -3.46
C LYS A 8 -16.63 -11.75 -2.16
N ASN A 9 -15.99 -12.12 -1.05
CA ASN A 9 -16.44 -11.74 0.30
C ASN A 9 -15.38 -11.01 1.14
N ARG A 10 -14.30 -10.55 0.51
CA ARG A 10 -13.16 -9.94 1.21
C ARG A 10 -12.70 -8.67 0.51
N LEU A 11 -12.05 -7.82 1.27
CA LEU A 11 -11.35 -6.63 0.81
C LEU A 11 -9.86 -6.79 1.10
N LEU A 12 -9.02 -6.38 0.15
CA LEU A 12 -7.62 -6.14 0.38
C LEU A 12 -7.45 -4.68 0.81
N VAL A 13 -6.90 -4.48 2.00
CA VAL A 13 -6.50 -3.18 2.52
C VAL A 13 -4.99 -3.08 2.47
N SER A 14 -4.47 -2.00 1.92
CA SER A 14 -3.04 -1.71 1.95
C SER A 14 -2.74 -0.39 2.64
N TYR A 15 -1.78 -0.39 3.56
CA TYR A 15 -1.32 0.81 4.24
C TYR A 15 0.18 0.74 4.51
N GLU A 16 0.80 1.90 4.60
CA GLU A 16 2.22 2.04 4.91
C GLU A 16 2.38 2.27 6.41
N THR A 17 3.43 1.71 6.98
CA THR A 17 3.81 1.95 8.37
C THR A 17 5.11 2.74 8.41
N LEU A 18 5.19 3.63 9.41
CA LEU A 18 6.38 4.42 9.71
C LEU A 18 6.83 4.10 11.14
N LYS A 19 8.12 3.87 11.34
CA LYS A 19 8.75 3.88 12.67
C LYS A 19 9.01 5.32 13.10
N ASN A 20 8.84 5.57 14.40
CA ASN A 20 9.03 6.89 15.02
C ASN A 20 8.22 7.99 14.30
N ALA A 21 6.98 7.68 13.93
CA ALA A 21 6.12 8.57 13.17
C ALA A 21 5.82 9.85 13.95
N LYS A 22 6.02 11.00 13.31
CA LYS A 22 5.59 12.32 13.81
C LYS A 22 4.58 12.88 12.83
N CYS A 23 3.33 13.02 13.27
CA CYS A 23 2.24 13.49 12.43
C CYS A 23 1.82 14.90 12.86
N ALA A 24 1.80 15.83 11.91
CA ALA A 24 1.35 17.21 12.10
C ALA A 24 0.71 17.70 10.80
N SER A 25 -0.33 18.53 10.89
CA SER A 25 -0.96 19.19 9.73
C SER A 25 -1.33 18.24 8.58
N GLY A 26 -1.87 17.06 8.90
CA GLY A 26 -2.34 16.09 7.91
C GLY A 26 -1.23 15.31 7.17
N THR A 27 0.03 15.42 7.60
CA THR A 27 1.14 14.62 7.08
C THR A 27 1.92 13.95 8.21
N CYS A 28 2.63 12.87 7.90
CA CYS A 28 3.47 12.15 8.85
C CYS A 28 4.89 12.01 8.29
N THR A 29 5.87 12.26 9.14
CA THR A 29 7.29 11.96 8.88
C THR A 29 7.74 10.78 9.73
N GLY A 30 8.77 10.07 9.29
CA GLY A 30 9.32 8.93 9.99
C GLY A 30 10.11 8.01 9.06
N THR A 31 10.54 6.87 9.59
CA THR A 31 11.26 5.87 8.80
C THR A 31 10.27 4.86 8.23
N PHE A 32 10.19 4.73 6.91
CA PHE A 32 9.37 3.71 6.28
C PHE A 32 9.70 2.31 6.81
N SER A 33 8.71 1.59 7.32
CA SER A 33 8.87 0.23 7.85
C SER A 33 8.20 -0.85 7.00
N GLY A 34 7.41 -0.45 5.99
CA GLY A 34 6.84 -1.37 5.03
C GLY A 34 5.42 -1.00 4.62
N THR A 35 4.96 -1.64 3.56
CA THR A 35 3.56 -1.64 3.15
C THR A 35 2.94 -2.95 3.59
N HIS A 36 1.90 -2.86 4.40
CA HIS A 36 1.09 -3.97 4.86
C HIS A 36 -0.05 -4.21 3.89
N PHE A 37 -0.28 -5.47 3.57
CA PHE A 37 -1.45 -5.97 2.85
C PHE A 37 -2.25 -6.85 3.80
N ARG A 38 -3.50 -6.47 4.02
CA ARG A 38 -4.39 -7.07 5.00
C ARG A 38 -5.68 -7.49 4.32
N LEU A 39 -6.11 -8.72 4.56
CA LEU A 39 -7.43 -9.17 4.15
C LEU A 39 -8.42 -8.96 5.28
N VAL A 40 -9.56 -8.36 4.95
CA VAL A 40 -10.72 -8.21 5.84
C VAL A 40 -11.97 -8.72 5.16
N ASP A 41 -12.97 -9.16 5.92
CA ASP A 41 -14.31 -9.37 5.38
C ASP A 41 -15.11 -8.05 5.34
N TRP A 42 -16.36 -8.11 4.87
CA TRP A 42 -17.24 -6.94 4.76
C TRP A 42 -17.62 -6.31 6.11
N SER A 43 -17.40 -7.00 7.24
CA SER A 43 -17.56 -6.45 8.58
C SER A 43 -16.27 -5.78 9.11
N GLY A 44 -15.18 -5.85 8.35
CA GLY A 44 -13.86 -5.36 8.75
C GLY A 44 -13.04 -6.35 9.57
N LYS A 45 -13.53 -7.59 9.77
CA LYS A 45 -12.82 -8.61 10.55
C LYS A 45 -11.64 -9.16 9.76
N LEU A 46 -10.49 -9.22 10.41
CA LEU A 46 -9.24 -9.73 9.84
C LEU A 46 -9.39 -11.19 9.40
N GLN A 47 -8.89 -11.49 8.20
CA GLN A 47 -8.91 -12.81 7.58
C GLN A 47 -7.48 -13.39 7.50
N GLY A 48 -6.74 -13.30 8.60
CA GLY A 48 -5.34 -13.76 8.70
C GLY A 48 -4.34 -12.65 9.00
N ALA A 49 -3.06 -13.00 8.90
CA ALA A 49 -1.95 -12.08 9.15
C ALA A 49 -1.67 -11.17 7.94
N ASP A 50 -1.06 -10.01 8.21
CA ASP A 50 -0.63 -9.09 7.16
C ASP A 50 0.54 -9.67 6.37
N LYS A 51 0.54 -9.41 5.06
CA LYS A 51 1.74 -9.55 4.24
C LYS A 51 2.45 -8.21 4.15
N VAL A 52 3.72 -8.15 4.56
CA VAL A 52 4.50 -6.91 4.56
C VAL A 52 5.52 -6.92 3.41
N VAL A 53 5.58 -5.83 2.66
CA VAL A 53 6.57 -5.64 1.59
C VAL A 53 7.34 -4.34 1.77
N LYS A 54 8.59 -4.30 1.28
CA LYS A 54 9.43 -3.10 1.30
C LYS A 54 9.28 -2.25 0.03
N ALA A 55 8.04 -2.01 -0.39
CA ALA A 55 7.75 -1.21 -1.58
C ALA A 55 6.50 -0.36 -1.35
N ARG A 56 6.54 0.89 -1.83
CA ARG A 56 5.36 1.78 -1.85
C ARG A 56 4.43 1.40 -3.00
N ILE A 57 3.13 1.41 -2.74
CA ILE A 57 2.13 1.31 -3.81
C ILE A 57 1.91 2.69 -4.42
N SER A 58 2.00 2.77 -5.75
CA SER A 58 1.71 3.98 -6.51
C SER A 58 0.38 3.83 -7.21
N GLY A 59 -0.50 4.83 -7.08
CA GLY A 59 -1.82 4.79 -7.70
C GLY A 59 -2.74 3.71 -7.12
N ASP A 60 -3.81 3.42 -7.86
CA ASP A 60 -4.89 2.55 -7.42
C ASP A 60 -4.58 1.07 -7.67
N ILE A 61 -5.29 0.22 -6.94
CA ILE A 61 -5.27 -1.23 -7.14
C ILE A 61 -6.45 -1.58 -8.05
N ALA A 62 -6.14 -1.95 -9.29
CA ALA A 62 -7.14 -2.35 -10.28
C ALA A 62 -7.47 -3.84 -10.15
N VAL A 63 -8.75 -4.17 -10.30
CA VAL A 63 -9.24 -5.56 -10.32
C VAL A 63 -9.51 -5.95 -11.77
N LEU A 64 -8.83 -7.00 -12.25
CA LEU A 64 -9.04 -7.54 -13.59
C LEU A 64 -10.30 -8.42 -13.66
N LYS A 65 -10.75 -8.76 -14.87
CA LYS A 65 -11.95 -9.59 -15.10
C LYS A 65 -11.89 -10.96 -14.41
N ASP A 66 -10.70 -11.54 -14.28
CA ASP A 66 -10.46 -12.82 -13.60
C ASP A 66 -10.34 -12.67 -12.07
N GLY A 67 -10.53 -11.47 -11.54
CA GLY A 67 -10.38 -11.14 -10.13
C GLY A 67 -8.93 -10.87 -9.71
N THR A 68 -7.94 -10.99 -10.60
CA THR A 68 -6.55 -10.65 -10.27
C THR A 68 -6.42 -9.16 -9.93
N LEU A 69 -5.78 -8.84 -8.81
CA LEU A 69 -5.46 -7.47 -8.43
C LEU A 69 -4.12 -7.06 -9.03
N THR A 70 -4.06 -5.87 -9.61
CA THR A 70 -2.86 -5.31 -10.21
C THR A 70 -2.65 -3.87 -9.81
N TRP A 71 -1.40 -3.49 -9.59
CA TRP A 71 -1.05 -2.10 -9.27
C TRP A 71 0.37 -1.80 -9.74
N ALA A 72 0.61 -0.52 -10.00
CA ALA A 72 1.93 -0.03 -10.30
C ALA A 72 2.71 0.25 -9.00
N TYR A 73 4.02 0.05 -9.03
CA TYR A 73 4.89 0.43 -7.94
C TYR A 73 6.26 0.87 -8.44
N ALA A 74 6.86 1.79 -7.70
CA ALA A 74 8.26 2.16 -7.84
C ALA A 74 9.10 1.17 -7.02
N PRO A 75 10.11 0.50 -7.59
CA PRO A 75 10.98 -0.43 -6.85
C PRO A 75 12.05 0.33 -6.04
N VAL A 76 11.63 1.36 -5.31
CA VAL A 76 12.48 2.19 -4.45
C VAL A 76 11.85 2.30 -3.07
N THR A 77 12.68 2.33 -2.04
CA THR A 77 12.21 2.61 -0.68
C THR A 77 11.78 4.08 -0.60
N PRO A 78 10.53 4.39 -0.22
CA PRO A 78 10.11 5.77 -0.07
C PRO A 78 10.83 6.45 1.11
N SER A 79 11.19 7.72 0.94
CA SER A 79 11.65 8.56 2.04
C SER A 79 10.48 9.39 2.58
N TYR A 80 10.33 9.39 3.90
CA TYR A 80 9.37 10.20 4.66
C TYR A 80 10.09 11.07 5.71
N THR A 81 11.35 11.43 5.45
CA THR A 81 12.14 12.28 6.37
C THR A 81 11.61 13.70 6.47
N THR A 82 10.96 14.19 5.42
CA THR A 82 10.27 15.48 5.37
C THR A 82 8.79 15.26 5.07
N ALA A 83 7.96 16.23 5.43
CA ALA A 83 6.56 16.27 5.01
C ALA A 83 6.46 16.05 3.50
N LEU A 84 5.45 15.30 3.06
CA LEU A 84 5.15 15.10 1.63
C LEU A 84 4.46 16.34 1.05
N ASN A 85 5.11 17.50 1.16
CA ASN A 85 4.63 18.79 0.67
C ASN A 85 4.96 19.04 -0.82
N GLY A 86 5.28 17.98 -1.58
CA GLY A 86 5.50 18.06 -3.04
C GLY A 86 6.65 17.20 -3.56
N ALA A 87 7.63 16.84 -2.73
CA ALA A 87 8.76 16.00 -3.13
C ALA A 87 8.54 14.53 -2.71
N SER A 88 8.00 13.71 -3.61
CA SER A 88 8.14 12.25 -3.50
C SER A 88 9.43 11.81 -4.18
N PRO A 89 10.10 10.74 -3.71
CA PRO A 89 11.21 10.15 -4.46
C PRO A 89 10.74 9.79 -5.87
N THR A 90 11.48 10.28 -6.87
CA THR A 90 11.20 10.01 -8.28
C THR A 90 11.94 8.76 -8.73
N THR A 91 11.35 8.04 -9.69
CA THR A 91 11.98 6.88 -10.32
C THR A 91 11.71 6.95 -11.82
N LYS A 92 12.66 6.43 -12.62
CA LYS A 92 12.43 6.18 -14.06
C LYS A 92 11.91 4.76 -14.33
N THR A 93 11.80 3.94 -13.28
CA THR A 93 11.36 2.55 -13.39
C THR A 93 10.05 2.37 -12.64
N LEU A 94 9.03 1.92 -13.37
CA LEU A 94 7.76 1.47 -12.82
C LEU A 94 7.62 -0.02 -13.08
N LYS A 95 7.11 -0.76 -12.11
CA LYS A 95 6.79 -2.19 -12.23
C LYS A 95 5.32 -2.42 -11.93
N ILE A 96 4.77 -3.50 -12.48
CA ILE A 96 3.39 -3.92 -12.20
C ILE A 96 3.45 -5.15 -11.28
N ALA A 97 2.81 -5.04 -10.12
CA ALA A 97 2.56 -6.17 -9.25
C ALA A 97 1.24 -6.85 -9.62
N ARG A 98 1.16 -8.16 -9.35
CA ARG A 98 -0.04 -8.98 -9.55
C ARG A 98 -0.28 -9.83 -8.32
N LEU A 99 -1.53 -9.89 -7.87
CA LEU A 99 -1.96 -10.74 -6.76
C LEU A 99 -3.23 -11.48 -7.15
N LYS A 100 -3.18 -12.81 -7.07
CA LYS A 100 -4.35 -13.66 -7.34
C LYS A 100 -5.19 -13.87 -6.06
N PRO A 101 -6.52 -13.84 -6.15
CA PRO A 101 -7.45 -14.13 -5.05
C PRO A 101 -7.35 -15.53 -4.42
#